data_AF-A0A9D2ZUH4-F1
#
_entry.id   AF-A0A9D2ZUH4-F1
#
_cell.length_a   1.000
_cell.length_b   1.000
_cell.length_c   1.000
_cell.angle_alpha   90.00
_cell.angle_beta   90.00
_cell.angle_gamma   90.00
#
_symmetry.space_group_name_H-M   'P 1'
#
loop_
_entity.id
_entity.type
_entity.pdbx_description
1 polymer ?
#
loop_
_entity_poly.entity_id
_entity_poly.type
_entity_poly.pdbx_seq_one_letter_code
_entity_poly.pdbx_strand_id
1 'polypeptide(L)'
;MDDGTLHIYTYRRTPATDYITGHIAANIIGCRYTITDNPAEAQKADICYSPTRIGDGLHIHPSGLLEKPEAYDIGNTPVGMWQGLPTLLHDGIGDTGFDLFAAAFFCLSRMEEIGAGTLDRHGRYKPDASILSRLGIIGRPIVDEWCARLGEMLSRERHIHLAPRKEAQRIVTIDVDHAFKYRHKGLLRTLLGTARDIVHGDKAQLRERISVMTGAGRDPYFCFDYITQALSGDRPDTRIFIHAGPMGRYDRKSHHNREFDAAVKALSADFTIGIHPSYHA
;
A
#
# COMPACT_ATOMS: atom_id res chain seq x y z
N MET A 1 -31.27 22.46 -9.87
CA MET A 1 -29.95 22.15 -10.45
C MET A 1 -29.36 21.14 -9.52
N ASP A 2 -29.24 19.91 -10.01
CA ASP A 2 -28.62 18.82 -9.26
C ASP A 2 -27.19 19.26 -8.91
N ASP A 3 -26.83 19.25 -7.63
CA ASP A 3 -25.55 19.80 -7.20
C ASP A 3 -24.39 18.81 -7.45
N GLY A 4 -24.69 17.66 -8.08
CA GLY A 4 -23.74 16.61 -8.43
C GLY A 4 -23.33 15.77 -7.21
N THR A 5 -24.12 15.79 -6.14
CA THR A 5 -23.91 14.95 -4.96
C THR A 5 -24.43 13.54 -5.23
N LEU A 6 -23.57 12.54 -5.03
CA LEU A 6 -23.93 11.13 -5.12
C LEU A 6 -24.76 10.71 -3.90
N HIS A 7 -26.01 10.32 -4.11
CA HIS A 7 -26.88 9.83 -3.04
C HIS A 7 -26.81 8.30 -2.93
N ILE A 8 -26.28 7.80 -1.82
CA ILE A 8 -26.09 6.37 -1.56
C ILE A 8 -27.09 5.92 -0.48
N TYR A 9 -27.97 5.00 -0.83
CA TYR A 9 -28.77 4.26 0.14
C TYR A 9 -28.06 2.96 0.51
N THR A 10 -28.01 2.63 1.79
CA THR A 10 -27.63 1.31 2.28
C THR A 10 -28.71 0.75 3.20
N TYR A 11 -29.09 -0.51 3.03
CA TYR A 11 -30.09 -1.14 3.92
C TYR A 11 -29.63 -1.25 5.37
N ARG A 12 -28.32 -1.21 5.62
CA ARG A 12 -27.71 -1.19 6.95
C ARG A 12 -26.44 -0.34 6.94
N ARG A 13 -26.31 0.56 7.92
CA ARG A 13 -25.06 1.28 8.16
C ARG A 13 -24.21 0.57 9.21
N THR A 14 -22.94 0.38 8.89
CA THR A 14 -21.86 -0.03 9.78
C THR A 14 -20.66 0.91 9.56
N PRO A 15 -19.69 0.98 10.49
CA PRO A 15 -18.45 1.72 10.25
C PRO A 15 -17.73 1.28 8.97
N ALA A 16 -17.82 0.00 8.60
CA ALA A 16 -17.22 -0.54 7.38
C ALA A 16 -17.94 -0.03 6.13
N THR A 17 -19.28 -0.05 6.10
CA THR A 17 -20.05 0.49 4.97
C THR A 17 -19.83 1.99 4.82
N ASP A 18 -19.84 2.76 5.92
CA ASP A 18 -19.59 4.20 5.91
C ASP A 18 -18.19 4.52 5.38
N TYR A 19 -17.19 3.80 5.88
CA TYR A 19 -15.81 3.95 5.43
C TYR A 19 -15.66 3.66 3.93
N ILE A 20 -16.11 2.49 3.45
CA ILE A 20 -15.79 2.06 2.09
C ILE A 20 -16.55 2.86 1.04
N THR A 21 -17.84 3.14 1.27
CA THR A 21 -18.65 3.93 0.34
C THR A 21 -18.12 5.36 0.26
N GLY A 22 -17.80 5.97 1.41
CA GLY A 22 -17.19 7.29 1.46
C GLY A 22 -15.79 7.34 0.85
N HIS A 23 -14.97 6.31 1.07
CA HIS A 23 -13.64 6.22 0.47
C HIS A 23 -13.71 6.13 -1.05
N ILE A 24 -14.57 5.27 -1.59
CA ILE A 24 -14.78 5.13 -3.04
C ILE A 24 -15.32 6.42 -3.63
N ALA A 25 -16.38 7.00 -3.04
CA ALA A 25 -17.01 8.20 -3.56
C ALA A 25 -16.06 9.42 -3.53
N ALA A 26 -15.48 9.73 -2.37
CA ALA A 26 -14.69 10.96 -2.22
C ALA A 26 -13.23 10.85 -2.65
N ASN A 27 -12.57 9.72 -2.41
CA ASN A 27 -11.12 9.60 -2.63
C ASN A 27 -10.75 8.97 -3.98
N ILE A 28 -11.55 8.02 -4.47
CA ILE A 28 -11.26 7.31 -5.73
C ILE A 28 -12.03 7.95 -6.89
N ILE A 29 -13.36 8.03 -6.80
CA ILE A 29 -14.23 8.62 -7.83
C ILE A 29 -14.15 10.15 -7.82
N GLY A 30 -14.02 10.74 -6.62
CA GLY A 30 -13.86 12.19 -6.44
C GLY A 30 -15.16 12.99 -6.56
N CYS A 31 -16.27 12.49 -6.05
CA CYS A 31 -17.55 13.21 -6.00
C CYS A 31 -17.96 13.53 -4.55
N ARG A 32 -18.80 14.56 -4.37
CA ARG A 32 -19.54 14.77 -3.12
C ARG A 32 -20.54 13.64 -2.96
N TYR A 33 -20.83 13.24 -1.72
CA TYR A 33 -21.75 12.13 -1.47
C TYR A 33 -22.53 12.31 -0.17
N THR A 34 -23.66 11.62 -0.07
CA THR A 34 -24.42 11.42 1.17
C THR A 34 -24.78 9.94 1.31
N ILE A 35 -24.76 9.43 2.53
CA ILE A 35 -25.19 8.05 2.84
C ILE A 35 -26.41 8.11 3.74
N THR A 36 -27.41 7.29 3.43
CA THR A 36 -28.64 7.14 4.23
C THR A 36 -29.03 5.68 4.36
N ASP A 37 -29.58 5.29 5.50
CA ASP A 37 -30.28 4.01 5.73
C ASP A 37 -31.79 4.19 5.87
N ASN A 38 -32.31 5.39 5.63
CA ASN A 38 -33.74 5.66 5.62
C ASN A 38 -34.39 5.03 4.37
N PRO A 39 -35.26 4.01 4.49
CA PRO A 39 -35.88 3.36 3.33
C PRO A 39 -36.74 4.31 2.49
N ALA A 40 -37.24 5.41 3.07
CA ALA A 40 -38.01 6.41 2.35
C ALA A 40 -37.17 7.21 1.33
N GLU A 41 -35.84 7.23 1.52
CA GLU A 41 -34.90 7.91 0.62
C GLU A 41 -34.31 6.97 -0.44
N ALA A 42 -34.44 5.66 -0.25
CA ALA A 42 -33.90 4.63 -1.15
C ALA A 42 -34.37 4.79 -2.60
N GLN A 43 -35.63 5.18 -2.82
CA GLN A 43 -36.20 5.32 -4.17
C GLN A 43 -35.53 6.45 -4.99
N LYS A 44 -34.91 7.42 -4.32
CA LYS A 44 -34.25 8.57 -4.96
C LYS A 44 -32.72 8.43 -5.01
N ALA A 45 -32.17 7.35 -4.46
CA ALA A 45 -30.73 7.16 -4.40
C ALA A 45 -30.15 6.83 -5.77
N ASP A 46 -28.93 7.29 -6.02
CA ASP A 46 -28.15 6.96 -7.22
C ASP A 46 -27.51 5.59 -7.13
N ILE A 47 -27.15 5.18 -5.91
CA ILE A 47 -26.74 3.82 -5.57
C ILE A 47 -27.67 3.27 -4.51
N CYS A 48 -28.22 2.10 -4.78
CA CYS A 48 -29.02 1.31 -3.86
C CYS A 48 -28.18 0.08 -3.44
N TYR A 49 -27.60 0.10 -2.25
CA TYR A 49 -26.87 -1.03 -1.68
C TYR A 49 -27.78 -1.80 -0.72
N SER A 50 -28.45 -2.84 -1.22
CA SER A 50 -29.48 -3.58 -0.47
C SER A 50 -29.77 -4.97 -1.03
N PRO A 51 -30.31 -5.91 -0.23
CA PRO A 51 -30.64 -7.27 -0.70
C PRO A 51 -31.64 -7.29 -1.87
N THR A 52 -32.50 -6.29 -1.96
CA THR A 52 -33.48 -6.13 -3.04
C THR A 52 -33.31 -4.78 -3.72
N ARG A 53 -33.56 -4.71 -5.03
CA ARG A 53 -33.61 -3.43 -5.76
C ARG A 53 -34.72 -2.53 -5.21
N ILE A 54 -34.38 -1.28 -4.88
CA ILE A 54 -35.33 -0.25 -4.50
C ILE A 54 -35.06 0.99 -5.35
N GLY A 55 -36.04 1.42 -6.13
CA GLY A 55 -35.90 2.54 -7.07
C GLY A 55 -35.05 2.23 -8.30
N ASP A 56 -34.72 3.29 -9.03
CA ASP A 56 -34.07 3.24 -10.34
C ASP A 56 -32.55 3.53 -10.29
N GLY A 57 -31.99 3.65 -9.08
CA GLY A 57 -30.55 3.79 -8.87
C GLY A 57 -29.78 2.51 -9.22
N LEU A 58 -28.45 2.62 -9.31
CA LEU A 58 -27.57 1.48 -9.49
C LEU A 58 -27.70 0.54 -8.30
N HIS A 59 -28.13 -0.70 -8.53
CA HIS A 59 -28.30 -1.70 -7.49
C HIS A 59 -27.02 -2.50 -7.32
N ILE A 60 -26.46 -2.47 -6.11
CA ILE A 60 -25.34 -3.33 -5.70
C ILE A 60 -25.87 -4.26 -4.62
N HIS A 61 -25.77 -5.57 -4.86
CA HIS A 61 -26.25 -6.57 -3.92
C HIS A 61 -25.20 -6.81 -2.80
N PRO A 62 -25.61 -6.77 -1.51
CA PRO A 62 -24.73 -7.03 -0.38
C PRO A 62 -24.51 -8.53 -0.15
N SER A 63 -23.26 -8.95 -0.12
CA SER A 63 -22.80 -10.28 0.27
C SER A 63 -22.97 -10.58 1.77
N GLY A 64 -23.17 -9.53 2.58
CA GLY A 64 -23.20 -9.60 4.05
C GLY A 64 -21.84 -9.45 4.72
N LEU A 65 -20.73 -9.43 3.97
CA LEU A 65 -19.37 -9.32 4.53
C LEU A 65 -19.17 -8.03 5.34
N LEU A 66 -19.72 -6.91 4.90
CA LEU A 66 -19.61 -5.62 5.62
C LEU A 66 -20.43 -5.56 6.92
N GLU A 67 -21.34 -6.51 7.14
CA GLU A 67 -22.15 -6.58 8.36
C GLU A 67 -21.55 -7.53 9.40
N LYS A 68 -21.08 -8.69 8.94
CA LYS A 68 -20.53 -9.75 9.78
C LYS A 68 -19.25 -10.33 9.16
N PRO A 69 -18.14 -9.56 9.18
CA PRO A 69 -16.87 -10.00 8.61
C PRO A 69 -16.41 -11.37 9.14
N GLU A 70 -16.62 -11.63 10.42
CA GLU A 70 -16.22 -12.86 11.12
C GLU A 70 -17.01 -14.11 10.69
N ALA A 71 -18.19 -13.93 10.11
CA ALA A 71 -19.03 -15.02 9.64
C ALA A 71 -18.73 -15.40 8.17
N TYR A 72 -17.87 -14.63 7.49
CA TYR A 72 -17.60 -14.82 6.08
C TYR A 72 -16.46 -15.80 5.85
N ASP A 73 -16.70 -16.85 5.06
CA ASP A 73 -15.64 -17.79 4.65
C ASP A 73 -14.82 -17.20 3.51
N ILE A 74 -13.74 -16.52 3.89
CA ILE A 74 -12.78 -15.92 2.96
C ILE A 74 -12.20 -16.97 2.00
N GLY A 75 -11.98 -18.21 2.46
CA GLY A 75 -11.33 -19.28 1.70
C GLY A 75 -12.13 -19.74 0.47
N ASN A 76 -13.45 -19.57 0.51
CA ASN A 76 -14.40 -19.95 -0.55
C ASN A 76 -15.10 -18.75 -1.18
N THR A 77 -14.47 -17.58 -1.16
CA THR A 77 -14.97 -16.37 -1.82
C THR A 77 -15.28 -16.65 -3.31
N PRO A 78 -16.54 -16.48 -3.77
CA PRO A 78 -16.89 -16.71 -5.15
C PRO A 78 -16.26 -15.66 -6.05
N VAL A 79 -15.77 -16.10 -7.21
CA VAL A 79 -15.11 -15.24 -8.20
C VAL A 79 -15.88 -15.25 -9.50
N GLY A 80 -15.82 -14.13 -10.23
CA GLY A 80 -16.51 -13.98 -11.50
C GLY A 80 -15.89 -12.89 -12.36
N MET A 81 -16.67 -12.38 -13.31
CA MET A 81 -16.24 -11.33 -14.22
C MET A 81 -17.31 -10.24 -14.30
N TRP A 82 -16.90 -8.98 -14.27
CA TRP A 82 -17.75 -7.82 -14.52
C TRP A 82 -17.03 -6.86 -15.45
N GLN A 83 -17.62 -6.58 -16.60
CA GLN A 83 -17.05 -5.69 -17.64
C GLN A 83 -15.58 -6.03 -18.01
N GLY A 84 -15.27 -7.33 -18.09
CA GLY A 84 -13.92 -7.82 -18.41
C GLY A 84 -12.91 -7.75 -17.24
N LEU A 85 -13.35 -7.34 -16.05
CA LEU A 85 -12.54 -7.36 -14.83
C LEU A 85 -12.90 -8.58 -13.96
N PRO A 86 -11.93 -9.28 -13.37
CA PRO A 86 -12.22 -10.29 -12.36
C PRO A 86 -12.86 -9.66 -11.14
N THR A 87 -13.83 -10.34 -10.53
CA THR A 87 -14.54 -9.88 -9.34
C THR A 87 -14.41 -10.89 -8.20
N LEU A 88 -14.44 -10.39 -6.97
CA LEU A 88 -14.63 -11.18 -5.76
C LEU A 88 -16.08 -11.04 -5.29
N LEU A 89 -16.56 -11.93 -4.43
CA LEU A 89 -17.93 -11.89 -3.89
C LEU A 89 -18.99 -11.84 -5.01
N HIS A 90 -18.74 -12.60 -6.08
CA HIS A 90 -19.61 -12.65 -7.25
C HIS A 90 -20.84 -13.51 -7.00
N ASP A 91 -22.03 -12.97 -7.25
CA ASP A 91 -23.31 -13.66 -7.08
C ASP A 91 -24.25 -13.48 -8.29
N GLY A 92 -23.88 -12.64 -9.26
CA GLY A 92 -24.70 -12.34 -10.44
C GLY A 92 -25.91 -11.46 -10.14
N ILE A 93 -26.01 -10.87 -8.95
CA ILE A 93 -27.15 -10.05 -8.51
C ILE A 93 -26.79 -8.55 -8.59
N GLY A 94 -27.76 -7.73 -8.97
CA GLY A 94 -27.58 -6.28 -9.14
C GLY A 94 -26.87 -5.92 -10.45
N ASP A 95 -26.62 -4.63 -10.64
CA ASP A 95 -26.05 -4.10 -11.89
C ASP A 95 -24.54 -4.39 -12.03
N THR A 96 -23.87 -4.64 -10.90
CA THR A 96 -22.46 -5.04 -10.86
C THR A 96 -22.29 -6.55 -10.93
N GLY A 97 -23.26 -7.35 -10.48
CA GLY A 97 -23.17 -8.81 -10.39
C GLY A 97 -22.22 -9.33 -9.30
N PHE A 98 -21.72 -8.43 -8.45
CA PHE A 98 -20.92 -8.73 -7.27
C PHE A 98 -21.05 -7.60 -6.25
N ASP A 99 -20.75 -7.92 -4.99
CA ASP A 99 -20.70 -6.91 -3.93
C ASP A 99 -19.41 -6.07 -4.05
N LEU A 100 -19.49 -5.01 -4.85
CA LEU A 100 -18.37 -4.12 -5.13
C LEU A 100 -17.83 -3.45 -3.86
N PHE A 101 -18.71 -3.02 -2.95
CA PHE A 101 -18.31 -2.37 -1.72
C PHE A 101 -17.61 -3.34 -0.78
N ALA A 102 -18.15 -4.54 -0.58
CA ALA A 102 -17.47 -5.53 0.24
C ALA A 102 -16.17 -6.03 -0.39
N ALA A 103 -16.12 -6.22 -1.71
CA ALA A 103 -14.92 -6.71 -2.40
C ALA A 103 -13.79 -5.69 -2.32
N ALA A 104 -14.11 -4.40 -2.48
CA ALA A 104 -13.17 -3.31 -2.29
C ALA A 104 -12.69 -3.24 -0.83
N PHE A 105 -13.61 -3.30 0.13
CA PHE A 105 -13.25 -3.30 1.56
C PHE A 105 -12.33 -4.47 1.91
N PHE A 106 -12.66 -5.68 1.45
CA PHE A 106 -11.88 -6.89 1.64
C PHE A 106 -10.43 -6.71 1.16
N CYS A 107 -10.25 -6.16 -0.05
CA CYS A 107 -8.93 -5.92 -0.63
C CYS A 107 -8.14 -4.85 0.14
N LEU A 108 -8.78 -3.72 0.45
CA LEU A 108 -8.11 -2.56 1.06
C LEU A 108 -7.77 -2.78 2.55
N SER A 109 -8.63 -3.50 3.27
CA SER A 109 -8.40 -3.81 4.70
C SER A 109 -7.55 -5.06 4.92
N ARG A 110 -7.17 -5.77 3.85
CA ARG A 110 -6.35 -7.00 3.90
C ARG A 110 -6.96 -8.06 4.84
N MET A 111 -8.28 -8.23 4.80
CA MET A 111 -9.01 -9.14 5.72
C MET A 111 -8.45 -10.56 5.75
N GLU A 112 -7.98 -11.07 4.60
CA GLU A 112 -7.38 -12.40 4.49
C GLU A 112 -6.11 -12.61 5.31
N GLU A 113 -5.47 -11.53 5.78
CA GLU A 113 -4.28 -11.61 6.65
C GLU A 113 -4.65 -11.83 8.12
N ILE A 114 -5.87 -11.46 8.51
CA ILE A 114 -6.33 -11.51 9.90
C ILE A 114 -6.51 -12.97 10.31
N GLY A 115 -5.68 -13.43 11.25
CA GLY A 115 -5.74 -14.81 11.76
C GLY A 115 -5.25 -15.88 10.77
N ALA A 116 -4.58 -15.47 9.68
CA ALA A 116 -4.08 -16.40 8.68
C ALA A 116 -3.00 -17.35 9.24
N GLY A 117 -3.13 -18.65 8.95
CA GLY A 117 -2.11 -19.65 9.31
C GLY A 117 -0.92 -19.70 8.36
N THR A 118 -1.04 -19.11 7.15
CA THR A 118 0.00 -19.17 6.10
C THR A 118 0.98 -18.02 6.22
N LEU A 119 1.91 -18.17 7.15
CA LEU A 119 2.92 -17.16 7.46
C LEU A 119 4.29 -17.51 6.86
N ASP A 120 5.09 -16.50 6.57
CA ASP A 120 6.51 -16.66 6.27
C ASP A 120 7.34 -16.86 7.55
N ARG A 121 8.66 -17.03 7.41
CA ARG A 121 9.58 -17.20 8.55
C ARG A 121 9.61 -16.02 9.54
N HIS A 122 9.03 -14.89 9.15
CA HIS A 122 8.94 -13.65 9.92
C HIS A 122 7.57 -13.48 10.59
N GLY A 123 6.64 -14.42 10.39
CA GLY A 123 5.27 -14.32 10.91
C GLY A 123 4.36 -13.43 10.07
N ARG A 124 4.77 -13.07 8.84
CA ARG A 124 3.99 -12.21 7.94
C ARG A 124 3.15 -13.05 7.01
N TYR A 125 1.97 -12.56 6.63
CA TYR A 125 1.14 -13.22 5.63
C TYR A 125 1.89 -13.40 4.31
N LYS A 126 1.83 -14.61 3.74
CA LYS A 126 2.48 -14.89 2.45
C LYS A 126 1.64 -14.32 1.31
N PRO A 127 2.18 -13.44 0.46
CA PRO A 127 1.44 -12.90 -0.68
C PRO A 127 0.88 -13.99 -1.62
N ASP A 128 1.60 -15.10 -1.77
CA ASP A 128 1.18 -16.25 -2.60
C ASP A 128 -0.09 -16.95 -2.09
N ALA A 129 -0.45 -16.77 -0.81
CA ALA A 129 -1.68 -17.30 -0.25
C ALA A 129 -2.91 -16.44 -0.58
N SER A 130 -2.71 -15.20 -1.05
CA SER A 130 -3.81 -14.26 -1.31
C SER A 130 -4.70 -14.71 -2.45
N ILE A 131 -5.98 -14.32 -2.37
CA ILE A 131 -6.92 -14.55 -3.48
C ILE A 131 -6.47 -13.83 -4.76
N LEU A 132 -5.88 -12.64 -4.66
CA LEU A 132 -5.37 -11.90 -5.80
C LEU A 132 -4.16 -12.58 -6.45
N SER A 133 -3.29 -13.24 -5.67
CA SER A 133 -2.19 -14.05 -6.22
C SER A 133 -2.72 -15.31 -6.91
N ARG A 134 -3.68 -16.01 -6.29
CA ARG A 134 -4.36 -17.17 -6.91
C ARG A 134 -5.03 -16.83 -8.24
N LEU A 135 -5.58 -15.62 -8.36
CA LEU A 135 -6.18 -15.12 -9.59
C LEU A 135 -5.15 -14.56 -10.60
N GLY A 136 -3.87 -14.49 -10.24
CA GLY A 136 -2.81 -13.96 -11.10
C GLY A 136 -2.87 -12.44 -11.30
N ILE A 137 -3.53 -11.71 -10.40
CA ILE A 137 -3.80 -10.27 -10.51
C ILE A 137 -3.26 -9.44 -9.35
N ILE A 138 -2.40 -10.00 -8.49
CA ILE A 138 -1.83 -9.28 -7.33
C ILE A 138 -1.10 -7.98 -7.70
N GLY A 139 -0.58 -7.88 -8.93
CA GLY A 139 0.07 -6.67 -9.45
C GLY A 139 -0.88 -5.63 -10.07
N ARG A 140 -2.19 -5.89 -10.07
CA ARG A 140 -3.19 -4.98 -10.65
C ARG A 140 -3.89 -4.16 -9.57
N PRO A 141 -4.16 -2.87 -9.80
CA PRO A 141 -4.94 -2.03 -8.89
C PRO A 141 -6.43 -2.34 -9.07
N ILE A 142 -6.86 -3.57 -8.76
CA ILE A 142 -8.18 -4.09 -9.14
C ILE A 142 -9.33 -3.27 -8.52
N VAL A 143 -9.14 -2.71 -7.31
CA VAL A 143 -10.11 -1.82 -6.67
C VAL A 143 -10.28 -0.52 -7.46
N ASP A 144 -9.18 0.11 -7.88
CA ASP A 144 -9.23 1.30 -8.74
C ASP A 144 -9.88 1.00 -10.09
N GLU A 145 -9.62 -0.18 -10.67
CA GLU A 145 -10.25 -0.60 -11.93
C GLU A 145 -11.77 -0.77 -11.77
N TRP A 146 -12.24 -1.40 -10.69
CA TRP A 146 -13.68 -1.49 -10.39
C TRP A 146 -14.30 -0.12 -10.16
N CYS A 147 -13.65 0.75 -9.39
CA CYS A 147 -14.16 2.10 -9.11
C CYS A 147 -14.20 2.97 -10.37
N ALA A 148 -13.25 2.80 -11.29
CA ALA A 148 -13.27 3.48 -12.59
C ALA A 148 -14.51 3.07 -13.40
N ARG A 149 -14.84 1.76 -13.47
CA ARG A 149 -16.07 1.28 -14.13
C ARG A 149 -17.33 1.77 -13.44
N LEU A 150 -17.35 1.77 -12.11
CA LEU A 150 -18.48 2.30 -11.34
C LEU A 150 -18.68 3.80 -11.62
N GLY A 151 -17.60 4.58 -11.63
CA GLY A 151 -17.63 6.00 -11.98
C GLY A 151 -18.16 6.23 -13.40
N GLU A 152 -17.71 5.45 -14.38
CA GLU A 152 -18.22 5.51 -15.77
C GLU A 152 -19.74 5.24 -15.82
N MET A 153 -20.24 4.26 -15.07
CA MET A 153 -21.68 3.96 -14.97
C MET A 153 -22.44 5.10 -14.31
N LEU A 154 -21.97 5.62 -13.17
CA LEU A 154 -22.59 6.75 -12.47
C LEU A 154 -22.66 8.00 -13.34
N SER A 155 -21.59 8.30 -14.08
CA SER A 155 -21.57 9.46 -14.97
C SER A 155 -22.56 9.30 -16.14
N ARG A 156 -22.63 8.10 -16.72
CA ARG A 156 -23.51 7.82 -17.87
C ARG A 156 -24.98 7.73 -17.49
N GLU A 157 -25.29 7.05 -16.39
CA GLU A 157 -26.66 6.61 -16.05
C GLU A 157 -27.31 7.51 -14.99
N ARG A 158 -26.49 8.16 -14.16
CA ARG A 158 -26.94 9.01 -13.04
C ARG A 158 -26.49 10.47 -13.18
N HIS A 159 -25.81 10.82 -14.29
CA HIS A 159 -25.30 12.17 -14.56
C HIS A 159 -24.39 12.73 -13.45
N ILE A 160 -23.71 11.86 -12.71
CA ILE A 160 -22.78 12.28 -11.65
C ILE A 160 -21.51 12.84 -12.28
N HIS A 161 -21.14 14.04 -11.84
CA HIS A 161 -19.90 14.68 -12.24
C HIS A 161 -18.72 14.10 -11.44
N LEU A 162 -17.82 13.42 -12.15
CA LEU A 162 -16.60 12.87 -11.54
C LEU A 162 -15.51 13.95 -11.50
N ALA A 163 -14.70 13.96 -10.44
CA ALA A 163 -13.50 14.79 -10.47
C ALA A 163 -12.54 14.29 -11.56
N PRO A 164 -11.72 15.18 -12.14
CA PRO A 164 -10.61 14.77 -12.97
C PRO A 164 -9.74 13.74 -12.23
N ARG A 165 -9.43 12.63 -12.89
CA ARG A 165 -8.55 11.60 -12.32
C ARG A 165 -7.22 12.24 -11.94
N LYS A 166 -6.80 12.07 -10.68
CA LYS A 166 -5.49 12.55 -10.24
C LYS A 166 -4.41 11.90 -11.10
N GLU A 167 -3.44 12.69 -11.56
CA GLU A 167 -2.28 12.16 -12.25
C GLU A 167 -1.49 11.24 -11.32
N ALA A 168 -0.99 10.14 -11.87
CA ALA A 168 -0.20 9.19 -11.09
C ALA A 168 1.12 9.84 -10.65
N GLN A 169 1.25 10.09 -9.35
CA GLN A 169 2.48 10.61 -8.77
C GLN A 169 3.43 9.47 -8.44
N ARG A 170 4.69 9.59 -8.86
CA ARG A 170 5.76 8.64 -8.54
C ARG A 170 6.68 9.26 -7.50
N ILE A 171 6.49 8.86 -6.25
CA ILE A 171 7.34 9.30 -5.14
C ILE A 171 8.46 8.28 -4.97
N VAL A 172 9.71 8.75 -4.92
CA VAL A 172 10.86 7.90 -4.59
C VAL A 172 11.01 7.85 -3.09
N THR A 173 11.12 6.64 -2.55
CA THR A 173 11.44 6.40 -1.14
C THR A 173 12.75 5.63 -1.03
N ILE A 174 13.63 6.03 -0.12
CA ILE A 174 14.93 5.38 0.11
C ILE A 174 15.05 5.02 1.59
N ASP A 175 15.24 3.75 1.88
CA ASP A 175 15.53 3.27 3.23
C ASP A 175 17.05 3.13 3.41
N VAL A 176 17.61 3.85 4.39
CA VAL A 176 19.04 3.84 4.70
C VAL A 176 19.26 2.99 5.95
N ASP A 177 19.50 1.70 5.74
CA ASP A 177 19.81 0.74 6.82
C ASP A 177 21.23 0.91 7.34
N HIS A 178 22.19 1.04 6.41
CA HIS A 178 23.62 1.09 6.71
C HIS A 178 24.32 2.17 5.90
N ALA A 179 24.86 3.16 6.60
CA ALA A 179 25.69 4.20 6.00
C ALA A 179 27.11 3.73 5.63
N PHE A 180 27.60 2.65 6.25
CA PHE A 180 28.98 2.18 6.07
C PHE A 180 29.04 0.66 5.97
N LYS A 181 29.88 0.16 5.06
CA LYS A 181 30.26 -1.25 4.94
C LYS A 181 31.43 -1.57 5.87
N TYR A 182 32.46 -0.71 5.88
CA TYR A 182 33.73 -0.93 6.58
C TYR A 182 34.03 0.14 7.62
N ARG A 183 33.86 1.42 7.28
CA ARG A 183 34.21 2.53 8.17
C ARG A 183 33.32 2.53 9.42
N HIS A 184 33.85 3.03 10.53
CA HIS A 184 33.13 3.21 11.80
C HIS A 184 32.52 1.92 12.40
N LYS A 185 32.94 0.72 11.95
CA LYS A 185 32.45 -0.58 12.47
C LYS A 185 33.21 -1.09 13.72
N GLY A 186 34.29 -0.40 14.11
CA GLY A 186 35.15 -0.76 15.24
C GLY A 186 36.22 -1.81 14.92
N LEU A 187 37.32 -1.79 15.68
CA LEU A 187 38.53 -2.60 15.40
C LEU A 187 38.26 -4.10 15.36
N LEU A 188 37.54 -4.64 16.35
CA LEU A 188 37.25 -6.07 16.44
C LEU A 188 36.48 -6.58 15.20
N ARG A 189 35.48 -5.82 14.74
CA ARG A 189 34.67 -6.20 13.56
C ARG A 189 35.48 -6.14 12.28
N THR A 190 36.38 -5.17 12.16
CA THR A 190 37.32 -5.10 11.03
C THR A 190 38.26 -6.29 11.03
N LEU A 191 38.87 -6.63 12.17
CA LEU A 191 39.79 -7.77 12.30
C LEU A 191 39.12 -9.11 11.96
N LEU A 192 37.95 -9.37 12.56
CA LEU A 192 37.17 -10.58 12.27
C LEU A 192 36.72 -10.64 10.81
N GLY A 193 36.32 -9.50 10.24
CA GLY A 193 35.99 -9.37 8.83
C GLY A 193 37.16 -9.74 7.93
N THR A 194 38.34 -9.15 8.18
CA THR A 194 39.58 -9.46 7.45
C THR A 194 39.97 -10.92 7.56
N ALA A 195 39.95 -11.50 8.77
CA ALA A 195 40.27 -12.91 8.99
C ALA A 195 39.32 -13.82 8.20
N ARG A 196 38.02 -13.54 8.25
CA ARG A 196 37.02 -14.27 7.45
C ARG A 196 37.31 -14.16 5.96
N ASP A 197 37.61 -12.97 5.45
CA ASP A 197 37.87 -12.74 4.03
C ASP A 197 39.12 -13.52 3.56
N ILE A 198 40.15 -13.63 4.42
CA ILE A 198 41.34 -14.47 4.18
C ILE A 198 40.98 -15.96 4.18
N VAL A 199 40.28 -16.44 5.20
CA VAL A 199 39.88 -17.85 5.31
C VAL A 199 39.04 -18.31 4.12
N HIS A 200 38.16 -17.45 3.61
CA HIS A 200 37.31 -17.75 2.45
C HIS A 200 38.01 -17.46 1.10
N GLY A 201 39.22 -16.91 1.10
CA GLY A 201 39.94 -16.56 -0.12
C GLY A 201 39.31 -15.43 -0.95
N ASP A 202 38.46 -14.58 -0.36
CA ASP A 202 37.78 -13.47 -1.04
C ASP A 202 38.74 -12.28 -1.21
N LYS A 203 39.63 -12.41 -2.20
CA LYS A 203 40.63 -11.39 -2.53
C LYS A 203 40.02 -10.05 -2.93
N ALA A 204 38.82 -10.06 -3.51
CA ALA A 204 38.15 -8.83 -3.95
C ALA A 204 37.67 -8.02 -2.74
N GLN A 205 36.94 -8.68 -1.82
CA GLN A 205 36.46 -8.04 -0.61
C GLN A 205 37.60 -7.60 0.32
N LEU A 206 38.67 -8.40 0.40
CA LEU A 206 39.85 -8.04 1.17
C LEU A 206 40.53 -6.77 0.62
N ARG A 207 40.69 -6.67 -0.71
CA ARG A 207 41.25 -5.47 -1.37
C ARG A 207 40.37 -4.25 -1.16
N GLU A 208 39.05 -4.38 -1.32
CA GLU A 208 38.09 -3.29 -1.08
C GLU A 208 38.16 -2.82 0.37
N ARG A 209 38.16 -3.74 1.34
CA ARG A 209 38.31 -3.43 2.77
C ARG A 209 39.61 -2.68 3.05
N ILE A 210 40.75 -3.18 2.55
CA ILE A 210 42.04 -2.51 2.74
C ILE A 210 42.00 -1.11 2.14
N SER A 211 41.53 -0.97 0.90
CA SER A 211 41.42 0.32 0.20
C SER A 211 40.57 1.33 0.98
N VAL A 212 39.44 0.91 1.55
CA VAL A 212 38.56 1.79 2.33
C VAL A 212 39.18 2.13 3.68
N MET A 213 39.78 1.16 4.35
CA MET A 213 40.37 1.36 5.68
C MET A 213 41.66 2.19 5.64
N THR A 214 42.42 2.18 4.53
CA THR A 214 43.58 3.06 4.32
C THR A 214 43.21 4.43 3.75
N GLY A 215 41.94 4.66 3.43
CA GLY A 215 41.45 5.91 2.83
C GLY A 215 41.74 6.05 1.33
N ALA A 216 42.30 5.03 0.68
CA ALA A 216 42.55 5.03 -0.76
C ALA A 216 41.25 4.89 -1.59
N GLY A 217 40.18 4.36 -1.00
CA GLY A 217 38.87 4.19 -1.64
C GLY A 217 37.72 4.69 -0.77
N ARG A 218 36.58 4.99 -1.41
CA ARG A 218 35.33 5.35 -0.73
C ARG A 218 34.65 4.11 -0.16
N ASP A 219 34.01 4.25 1.00
CA ASP A 219 33.17 3.17 1.52
C ASP A 219 31.96 3.00 0.57
N PRO A 220 31.75 1.80 0.01
CA PRO A 220 30.73 1.61 -1.03
C PRO A 220 29.29 1.80 -0.53
N TYR A 221 29.06 1.80 0.79
CA TYR A 221 27.72 2.08 1.34
C TYR A 221 27.51 3.56 1.63
N PHE A 222 28.58 4.37 1.63
CA PHE A 222 28.49 5.81 1.88
C PHE A 222 28.27 6.55 0.56
N CYS A 223 27.04 6.47 0.02
CA CYS A 223 26.67 6.97 -1.31
C CYS A 223 25.77 8.22 -1.28
N PHE A 224 25.76 8.98 -0.18
CA PHE A 224 24.86 10.15 -0.03
C PHE A 224 25.06 11.22 -1.10
N ASP A 225 26.30 11.51 -1.50
CA ASP A 225 26.57 12.45 -2.60
C ASP A 225 25.94 11.99 -3.93
N TYR A 226 25.96 10.68 -4.19
CA TYR A 226 25.34 10.11 -5.38
C TYR A 226 23.81 10.22 -5.31
N ILE A 227 23.22 9.96 -4.14
CA ILE A 227 21.77 10.11 -3.92
C ILE A 227 21.35 11.56 -4.22
N THR A 228 22.05 12.54 -3.65
CA THR A 228 21.80 13.96 -3.93
C THR A 228 21.93 14.24 -5.42
N GLN A 229 23.07 13.89 -6.04
CA GLN A 229 23.30 14.17 -7.46
C GLN A 229 22.25 13.53 -8.39
N ALA A 230 21.80 12.32 -8.07
CA ALA A 230 20.86 11.58 -8.90
C ALA A 230 19.40 12.09 -8.79
N LEU A 231 19.06 12.83 -7.73
CA LEU A 231 17.67 13.18 -7.40
C LEU A 231 17.41 14.68 -7.32
N SER A 232 18.44 15.50 -7.05
CA SER A 232 18.31 16.95 -6.97
C SER A 232 17.80 17.54 -8.30
N GLY A 233 16.78 18.40 -8.21
CA GLY A 233 16.18 19.07 -9.37
C GLY A 233 15.05 18.30 -10.06
N ASP A 234 15.09 16.96 -10.06
CA ASP A 234 14.11 16.13 -10.78
C ASP A 234 13.04 15.50 -9.87
N ARG A 235 13.37 15.26 -8.59
CA ARG A 235 12.48 14.54 -7.65
C ARG A 235 12.47 15.16 -6.25
N PRO A 236 11.98 16.40 -6.09
CA PRO A 236 11.97 17.10 -4.81
C PRO A 236 11.12 16.40 -3.74
N ASP A 237 10.10 15.64 -4.15
CA ASP A 237 9.22 14.92 -3.23
C ASP A 237 9.83 13.61 -2.67
N THR A 238 11.10 13.34 -2.95
CA THR A 238 11.80 12.15 -2.45
C THR A 238 11.79 12.12 -0.92
N ARG A 239 11.53 10.93 -0.38
CA ARG A 239 11.53 10.67 1.07
C ARG A 239 12.64 9.70 1.41
N ILE A 240 13.49 10.06 2.37
CA ILE A 240 14.61 9.22 2.81
C ILE A 240 14.37 8.84 4.26
N PHE A 241 14.26 7.54 4.53
CA PHE A 241 14.04 7.02 5.88
C PHE A 241 15.34 6.52 6.47
N ILE A 242 15.72 7.06 7.62
CA ILE A 242 16.98 6.72 8.29
C ILE A 242 16.71 5.71 9.41
N HIS A 243 17.43 4.59 9.40
CA HIS A 243 17.30 3.59 10.46
C HIS A 243 17.73 4.15 11.82
N ALA A 244 16.78 4.21 12.75
CA ALA A 244 16.98 4.73 14.12
C ALA A 244 16.82 3.65 15.20
N GLY A 245 16.71 2.39 14.80
CA GLY A 245 16.47 1.26 15.69
C GLY A 245 17.70 0.79 16.48
N PRO A 246 17.49 0.16 17.67
CA PRO A 246 18.56 -0.54 18.36
C PRO A 246 19.03 -1.77 17.57
N MET A 247 20.24 -2.25 17.87
CA MET A 247 20.71 -3.51 17.30
C MET A 247 19.84 -4.68 17.78
N GLY A 248 19.34 -5.48 16.85
CA GLY A 248 18.50 -6.65 17.11
C GLY A 248 18.97 -7.87 16.32
N ARG A 249 18.14 -8.91 16.31
CA ARG A 249 18.39 -10.12 15.50
C ARG A 249 18.32 -9.82 14.01
N TYR A 250 17.42 -8.93 13.62
CA TYR A 250 17.17 -8.53 12.24
C TYR A 250 17.70 -7.12 11.93
N ASP A 251 17.85 -6.27 12.95
CA ASP A 251 18.38 -4.92 12.83
C ASP A 251 19.85 -4.84 13.22
N ARG A 252 20.61 -4.01 12.53
CA ARG A 252 21.98 -3.68 12.94
C ARG A 252 22.01 -2.26 13.46
N LYS A 253 22.91 -2.02 14.43
CA LYS A 253 23.05 -0.74 15.11
C LYS A 253 23.07 0.42 14.11
N SER A 254 22.21 1.41 14.34
CA SER A 254 22.23 2.69 13.64
C SER A 254 23.61 3.34 13.72
N HIS A 255 23.98 4.02 12.64
CA HIS A 255 25.23 4.75 12.56
C HIS A 255 24.99 6.16 13.11
N HIS A 256 25.57 6.50 14.26
CA HIS A 256 25.59 7.87 14.76
C HIS A 256 27.04 8.29 14.89
N ASN A 257 27.52 9.03 13.89
CA ASN A 257 28.82 9.65 13.89
C ASN A 257 28.75 10.96 13.11
N ARG A 258 29.69 11.86 13.37
CA ARG A 258 29.69 13.22 12.81
C ARG A 258 29.62 13.26 11.29
N GLU A 259 30.21 12.29 10.61
CA GLU A 259 30.20 12.21 9.14
C GLU A 259 28.83 11.80 8.61
N PHE A 260 28.19 10.81 9.23
CA PHE A 260 26.83 10.43 8.88
C PHE A 260 25.81 11.53 9.24
N ASP A 261 25.95 12.14 10.41
CA ASP A 261 25.06 13.23 10.84
C ASP A 261 25.16 14.43 9.87
N ALA A 262 26.36 14.73 9.38
CA ALA A 262 26.59 15.75 8.36
C ALA A 262 25.94 15.38 7.02
N ALA A 263 26.04 14.12 6.59
CA ALA A 263 25.41 13.64 5.36
C ALA A 263 23.87 13.70 5.42
N VAL A 264 23.28 13.27 6.54
CA VAL A 264 21.81 13.37 6.75
C VAL A 264 21.37 14.84 6.76
N LYS A 265 22.14 15.72 7.41
CA LYS A 265 21.86 17.17 7.40
C LYS A 265 21.93 17.74 5.98
N ALA A 266 22.90 17.32 5.16
CA ALA A 266 22.99 17.74 3.77
C ALA A 266 21.77 17.26 2.96
N LEU A 267 21.37 15.99 3.10
CA LEU A 267 20.17 15.46 2.45
C LEU A 267 18.89 16.20 2.85
N SER A 268 18.76 16.60 4.11
CA SER A 268 17.57 17.33 4.59
C SER A 268 17.37 18.72 3.97
N ALA A 269 18.39 19.25 3.27
CA ALA A 269 18.24 20.49 2.52
C ALA A 269 17.37 20.32 1.28
N ASP A 270 17.41 19.13 0.65
CA ASP A 270 16.76 18.86 -0.63
C ASP A 270 15.61 17.84 -0.52
N PHE A 271 15.57 17.01 0.52
CA PHE A 271 14.66 15.88 0.64
C PHE A 271 13.98 15.80 2.01
N THR A 272 12.82 15.13 2.06
CA THR A 272 12.12 14.86 3.32
C THR A 272 12.79 13.69 4.05
N ILE A 273 13.26 13.92 5.27
CA ILE A 273 13.84 12.87 6.11
C ILE A 273 12.79 12.29 7.06
N GLY A 274 12.63 10.96 7.02
CA GLY A 274 11.78 10.19 7.92
C GLY A 274 12.59 9.23 8.80
N ILE A 275 11.89 8.61 9.76
CA ILE A 275 12.47 7.56 10.61
C ILE A 275 12.13 6.21 10.00
N HIS A 276 13.15 5.36 9.80
CA HIS A 276 12.97 3.94 9.54
C HIS A 276 13.06 3.19 10.89
N PRO A 277 11.93 2.72 11.45
CA PRO A 277 11.96 2.03 12.73
C PRO A 277 12.62 0.64 12.62
N SER A 278 13.04 0.07 13.76
CA SER A 278 13.54 -1.31 13.81
C SER A 278 12.47 -2.33 13.46
N TYR A 279 12.89 -3.54 13.10
CA TYR A 279 12.04 -4.72 12.90
C TYR A 279 11.04 -4.98 14.03
N HIS A 280 11.34 -4.58 15.27
CA HIS A 280 10.52 -4.81 16.46
C HIS A 280 9.75 -3.58 16.96
N ALA A 281 9.71 -2.48 16.19
CA ALA A 281 9.00 -1.26 16.60
C ALA A 281 7.48 -1.38 16.49
#